data_AF-A0A662FR21-F1
#
_entry.id   AF-A0A662FR21-F1
#
_cell.length_a   1.000
_cell.length_b   1.000
_cell.length_c   1.000
_cell.angle_alpha   90.00
_cell.angle_beta   90.00
_cell.angle_gamma   90.00
#
_symmetry.space_group_name_H-M   'P 1'
#
loop_
_entity.id
_entity.type
_entity.pdbx_description
1 polymer ?
#
loop_
_entity_poly.entity_id
_entity_poly.type
_entity_poly.pdbx_seq_one_letter_code
_entity_poly.pdbx_strand_id
1 'polypeptide(L)'
;MGNSLEEEIIRQVEQIVGKRIEDIAYRSLVKAALLGLPIFVKKYRNRIVYVRYRLRGNYFRVTAVSSISTNEFIVCLKRYESDRGELAVIKPDGNVVFLPQKIPHYLAVPGDLFTTHVADVWTARLEAVVNGMLERQDRSKIPGDIRKIVEKVSAERGLKDLDIYYSITTLDYVLGRDGVYPVWISSVTGSFTVSDMAIEKLSEDKGN
;
A
#
# COMPACT_ATOMS: atom_id res chain seq x y z
N MET A 1 22.74 -17.05 18.22
CA MET A 1 23.53 -15.80 18.29
C MET A 1 23.61 -15.16 16.91
N GLY A 2 22.51 -14.57 16.40
CA GLY A 2 22.43 -14.00 15.04
C GLY A 2 21.85 -12.58 14.95
N ASN A 3 21.64 -11.90 16.09
CA ASN A 3 20.94 -10.61 16.16
C ASN A 3 21.84 -9.37 16.08
N SER A 4 23.18 -9.48 16.11
CA SER A 4 24.05 -8.29 16.21
C SER A 4 24.08 -7.45 14.94
N LEU A 5 24.20 -8.07 13.76
CA LEU A 5 24.29 -7.36 12.49
C LEU A 5 22.96 -6.73 12.07
N GLU A 6 21.84 -7.43 12.25
CA GLU A 6 20.50 -6.88 11.95
C GLU A 6 20.22 -5.66 12.84
N GLU A 7 20.53 -5.74 14.14
CA GLU A 7 20.34 -4.62 15.05
C GLU A 7 21.26 -3.44 14.74
N GLU A 8 22.49 -3.70 14.33
CA GLU A 8 23.44 -2.67 13.90
C GLU A 8 22.96 -1.95 12.65
N ILE A 9 22.53 -2.69 11.61
CA ILE A 9 21.98 -2.11 10.39
C ILE A 9 20.74 -1.26 10.70
N ILE A 10 19.85 -1.76 11.57
CA ILE A 10 18.66 -0.99 11.96
C ILE A 10 19.08 0.29 12.69
N ARG A 11 20.05 0.24 13.61
CA ARG A 11 20.53 1.44 14.30
C ARG A 11 21.13 2.45 13.33
N GLN A 12 21.92 2.00 12.34
CA GLN A 12 22.47 2.87 11.30
C GLN A 12 21.35 3.54 10.49
N VAL A 13 20.35 2.76 10.05
CA VAL A 13 19.17 3.29 9.36
C VAL A 13 18.43 4.35 10.19
N GLU A 14 18.17 4.07 11.46
CA GLU A 14 17.46 5.00 12.35
C GLU A 14 18.27 6.29 12.60
N GLN A 15 19.60 6.19 12.65
CA GLN A 15 20.51 7.33 12.76
C GLN A 15 20.52 8.20 11.50
N ILE A 16 20.64 7.58 10.32
CA ILE A 16 20.67 8.28 9.02
C ILE A 16 19.37 9.04 8.79
N VAL A 17 18.22 8.40 9.02
CA VAL A 17 16.90 8.98 8.71
C VAL A 17 16.36 9.85 9.86
N GLY A 18 16.89 9.69 11.07
CA GLY A 18 16.36 10.34 12.27
C GLY A 18 14.94 9.88 12.65
N LYS A 19 14.53 8.69 12.21
CA LYS A 19 13.19 8.11 12.45
C LYS A 19 13.31 6.64 12.81
N ARG A 20 12.35 6.14 13.58
CA ARG A 20 12.27 4.72 13.90
C ARG A 20 11.94 3.90 12.65
N ILE A 21 12.48 2.70 12.53
CA ILE A 21 12.28 1.88 11.34
C ILE A 21 10.79 1.49 11.17
N GLU A 22 10.06 1.30 12.27
CA GLU A 22 8.61 1.08 12.23
C GLU A 22 7.84 2.25 11.63
N ASP A 23 8.32 3.50 11.76
CA ASP A 23 7.68 4.67 11.16
C ASP A 23 7.82 4.66 9.64
N ILE A 24 8.97 4.20 9.14
CA ILE A 24 9.22 4.07 7.70
C ILE A 24 8.30 2.99 7.13
N ALA A 25 8.26 1.81 7.76
CA ALA A 25 7.38 0.72 7.35
C ALA A 25 5.90 1.13 7.37
N TYR A 26 5.46 1.76 8.48
CA TYR A 26 4.09 2.28 8.61
C TYR A 26 3.73 3.25 7.49
N ARG A 27 4.59 4.22 7.20
CA ARG A 27 4.35 5.20 6.13
C ARG A 27 4.26 4.55 4.75
N SER A 28 5.06 3.52 4.47
CA SER A 28 4.96 2.79 3.20
C SER A 28 3.62 2.07 3.05
N LEU A 29 3.19 1.37 4.11
CA LEU A 29 1.92 0.65 4.11
C LEU A 29 0.72 1.60 4.06
N VAL A 30 0.79 2.75 4.73
CA VAL A 30 -0.22 3.81 4.60
C VAL A 30 -0.27 4.31 3.17
N LYS A 31 0.86 4.56 2.51
CA LYS A 31 0.86 4.93 1.08
C LYS A 31 0.15 3.89 0.23
N ALA A 32 0.48 2.60 0.39
CA ALA A 32 -0.23 1.53 -0.33
C ALA A 32 -1.75 1.57 -0.05
N ALA A 33 -2.15 1.81 1.20
CA ALA A 33 -3.56 1.95 1.58
C ALA A 33 -4.24 3.16 0.91
N LEU A 34 -3.55 4.31 0.84
CA LEU A 34 -4.03 5.50 0.15
C LEU A 34 -4.15 5.29 -1.37
N LEU A 35 -3.34 4.42 -1.96
CA LEU A 35 -3.47 4.00 -3.37
C LEU A 35 -4.58 2.94 -3.59
N GLY A 36 -5.30 2.57 -2.54
CA GLY A 36 -6.52 1.76 -2.62
C GLY A 36 -6.40 0.34 -2.08
N LEU A 37 -5.21 -0.10 -1.66
CA LEU A 37 -5.06 -1.39 -0.99
C LEU A 37 -5.90 -1.39 0.29
N PRO A 38 -6.90 -2.26 0.46
CA PRO A 38 -7.87 -2.18 1.55
C PRO A 38 -7.32 -2.81 2.83
N ILE A 39 -6.22 -2.26 3.31
CA ILE A 39 -5.58 -2.63 4.57
C ILE A 39 -5.77 -1.54 5.61
N PHE A 40 -5.90 -1.98 6.85
CA PHE A 40 -5.71 -1.15 8.02
C PHE A 40 -4.30 -1.40 8.57
N VAL A 41 -3.62 -0.32 8.95
CA VAL A 41 -2.24 -0.39 9.45
C VAL A 41 -2.15 0.31 10.79
N LYS A 42 -1.47 -0.33 11.74
CA LYS A 42 -1.12 0.27 13.03
C LYS A 42 0.32 -0.03 13.38
N LYS A 43 1.08 0.98 13.78
CA LYS A 43 2.44 0.79 14.31
C LYS A 43 2.41 0.55 15.80
N TYR A 44 3.36 -0.26 16.27
CA TYR A 44 3.64 -0.49 17.68
C TYR A 44 5.09 -0.16 17.95
N ARG A 45 5.43 0.07 19.22
CA ARG A 45 6.83 0.19 19.62
C ARG A 45 7.56 -1.14 19.39
N ASN A 46 8.89 -1.08 19.39
CA ASN A 46 9.78 -2.24 19.22
C ASN A 46 9.77 -2.83 17.81
N ARG A 47 9.72 -1.98 16.78
CA ARG A 47 9.88 -2.40 15.38
C ARG A 47 8.79 -3.37 14.93
N ILE A 48 7.55 -3.14 15.34
CA ILE A 48 6.40 -3.99 14.98
C ILE A 48 5.33 -3.15 14.30
N VAL A 49 4.75 -3.69 13.23
CA VAL A 49 3.53 -3.16 12.61
C VAL A 49 2.46 -4.24 12.54
N TYR A 50 1.23 -3.85 12.79
CA TYR A 50 0.05 -4.66 12.57
C TYR A 50 -0.59 -4.27 11.25
N VAL A 51 -0.94 -5.27 10.45
CA VAL A 51 -1.67 -5.10 9.19
C VAL A 51 -2.93 -5.95 9.28
N ARG A 52 -4.07 -5.39 8.87
CA ARG A 52 -5.36 -6.08 8.77
C ARG A 52 -5.97 -5.90 7.39
N TYR A 53 -6.41 -6.98 6.78
CA TYR A 53 -7.16 -7.02 5.53
C TYR A 53 -8.48 -7.73 5.81
N ARG A 54 -9.59 -7.02 5.62
CA ARG A 54 -10.93 -7.50 5.98
C ARG A 54 -10.95 -7.98 7.45
N LEU A 55 -11.29 -9.25 7.71
CA LEU A 55 -11.39 -9.84 9.04
C LEU A 55 -10.09 -10.47 9.55
N ARG A 56 -9.03 -10.49 8.73
CA ARG A 56 -7.75 -11.13 9.08
C ARG A 56 -6.71 -10.07 9.38
N GLY A 57 -5.93 -10.27 10.44
CA GLY A 57 -4.84 -9.36 10.78
C GLY A 57 -3.67 -10.09 11.41
N ASN A 58 -2.48 -9.52 11.24
CA ASN A 58 -1.25 -10.12 11.73
C ASN A 58 -0.22 -9.05 12.10
N TYR A 59 0.73 -9.44 12.96
CA TYR A 59 1.85 -8.60 13.40
C TYR A 59 3.10 -8.98 12.63
N PHE A 60 3.83 -7.97 12.18
CA PHE A 60 5.07 -8.10 11.42
C PHE A 60 6.18 -7.38 12.15
N ARG A 61 7.33 -8.03 12.26
CA ARG A 61 8.55 -7.36 12.67
C ARG A 61 9.08 -6.54 11.51
N VAL A 62 9.66 -5.39 11.80
CA VAL A 62 10.31 -4.52 10.83
C VAL A 62 11.81 -4.71 10.98
N THR A 63 12.49 -4.94 9.87
CA THR A 63 13.94 -5.15 9.79
C THR A 63 14.55 -4.31 8.68
N ALA A 64 15.88 -4.22 8.64
CA ALA A 64 16.61 -3.60 7.55
C ALA A 64 17.77 -4.50 7.10
N VAL A 65 18.11 -4.37 5.82
CA VAL A 65 19.25 -5.07 5.21
C VAL A 65 20.07 -4.10 4.39
N SER A 66 21.38 -4.27 4.36
CA SER A 66 22.27 -3.50 3.50
C SER A 66 22.36 -4.13 2.12
N SER A 67 22.17 -3.33 1.08
CA SER A 67 22.50 -3.68 -0.29
C SER A 67 23.98 -3.41 -0.53
N ILE A 68 24.77 -4.47 -0.69
CA ILE A 68 26.24 -4.35 -0.89
C ILE A 68 26.56 -3.66 -2.23
N SER A 69 25.71 -3.84 -3.24
CA SER A 69 25.93 -3.30 -4.58
C SER A 69 25.60 -1.81 -4.70
N THR A 70 24.62 -1.32 -3.95
CA THR A 70 24.14 0.07 -4.07
C THR A 70 24.51 0.95 -2.87
N ASN A 71 25.09 0.37 -1.81
CA ASN A 71 25.32 1.03 -0.52
C ASN A 71 24.04 1.64 0.09
N GLU A 72 22.88 1.06 -0.24
CA GLU A 72 21.57 1.46 0.27
C GLU A 72 21.10 0.51 1.36
N PHE A 73 20.14 0.96 2.16
CA PHE A 73 19.44 0.08 3.10
C PHE A 73 18.02 -0.18 2.63
N ILE A 74 17.56 -1.41 2.78
CA ILE A 74 16.19 -1.80 2.43
C ILE A 74 15.45 -2.12 3.72
N VAL A 75 14.37 -1.38 3.98
CA VAL A 75 13.45 -1.64 5.09
C VAL A 75 12.45 -2.70 4.66
N CYS A 76 12.33 -3.76 5.44
CA CYS A 76 11.50 -4.91 5.12
C CYS A 76 10.53 -5.25 6.26
N LEU A 77 9.38 -5.84 5.90
CA LEU A 77 8.60 -6.63 6.83
C LEU A 77 9.19 -8.02 6.96
N LYS A 78 9.10 -8.61 8.14
CA LYS A 78 9.58 -9.96 8.43
C LYS A 78 8.51 -10.69 9.22
N ARG A 79 8.20 -11.92 8.78
CA ARG A 79 7.34 -12.86 9.51
C ARG A 79 8.11 -14.07 9.99
N TYR A 80 8.90 -14.68 9.10
CA TYR A 80 9.83 -15.77 9.39
C TYR A 80 11.28 -15.33 9.10
N GLU A 81 12.27 -16.15 9.45
CA GLU A 81 13.69 -15.75 9.38
C GLU A 81 14.17 -15.41 7.96
N SER A 82 13.61 -16.06 6.93
CA SER A 82 13.96 -15.92 5.51
C SER A 82 13.20 -14.83 4.77
N ASP A 83 12.02 -14.44 5.25
CA ASP A 83 11.07 -13.71 4.42
C ASP A 83 11.29 -12.19 4.54
N ARG A 84 11.57 -11.55 3.41
CA ARG A 84 11.83 -10.11 3.32
C ARG A 84 10.99 -9.50 2.22
N GLY A 85 10.12 -8.60 2.61
CA GLY A 85 9.23 -7.86 1.73
C GLY A 85 9.54 -6.39 1.85
N GLU A 86 10.08 -5.86 0.77
CA GLU A 86 10.67 -4.53 0.71
C GLU A 86 9.58 -3.47 0.79
N LEU A 87 9.70 -2.54 1.73
CA LEU A 87 8.76 -1.43 1.89
C LEU A 87 9.37 -0.09 1.51
N ALA A 88 10.67 0.07 1.69
CA ALA A 88 11.35 1.31 1.38
C ALA A 88 12.85 1.07 1.17
N VAL A 89 13.46 1.95 0.37
CA VAL A 89 14.91 2.05 0.20
C VAL A 89 15.37 3.35 0.84
N ILE A 90 16.45 3.28 1.59
CA ILE A 90 17.12 4.40 2.23
C ILE A 90 18.45 4.59 1.53
N LYS A 91 18.58 5.75 0.90
CA LYS A 91 19.82 6.15 0.23
C LYS A 91 20.86 6.62 1.26
N PRO A 92 22.16 6.62 0.91
CA PRO A 92 23.23 7.09 1.80
C PRO A 92 23.05 8.51 2.35
N ASP A 93 22.37 9.37 1.58
CA ASP A 93 22.05 10.75 1.94
C ASP A 93 20.83 10.89 2.89
N GLY A 94 20.23 9.78 3.29
CA GLY A 94 19.04 9.73 4.14
C GLY A 94 17.71 9.89 3.40
N ASN A 95 17.72 10.01 2.08
CA ASN A 95 16.49 10.03 1.30
C ASN A 95 15.78 8.68 1.36
N VAL A 96 14.49 8.71 1.68
CA VAL A 96 13.65 7.51 1.79
C VAL A 96 12.74 7.39 0.57
N VAL A 97 12.97 6.37 -0.24
CA VAL A 97 12.12 6.00 -1.38
C VAL A 97 11.16 4.91 -0.91
N PHE A 98 9.87 5.25 -0.83
CA PHE A 98 8.83 4.29 -0.47
C PHE A 98 8.45 3.43 -1.67
N LEU A 99 8.26 2.14 -1.44
CA LEU A 99 7.90 1.13 -2.44
C LEU A 99 6.51 0.55 -2.14
N PRO A 100 5.43 1.35 -2.20
CA PRO A 100 4.09 0.87 -1.85
C PRO A 100 3.63 -0.31 -2.74
N GLN A 101 4.16 -0.43 -3.95
CA GLN A 101 3.84 -1.48 -4.91
C GLN A 101 4.45 -2.85 -4.58
N LYS A 102 5.51 -2.92 -3.75
CA LYS A 102 6.18 -4.18 -3.41
C LYS A 102 5.51 -4.85 -2.21
N ILE A 103 4.21 -5.16 -2.31
CA ILE A 103 3.50 -5.87 -1.24
C ILE A 103 4.11 -7.26 -1.08
N PRO A 104 4.54 -7.67 0.12
CA PRO A 104 5.16 -8.98 0.31
C PRO A 104 4.19 -10.14 0.05
N HIS A 105 4.59 -11.08 -0.81
CA HIS A 105 3.77 -12.24 -1.18
C HIS A 105 3.46 -13.18 0.01
N TYR A 106 4.30 -13.22 1.04
CA TYR A 106 4.05 -14.00 2.27
C TYR A 106 3.08 -13.33 3.25
N LEU A 107 2.43 -12.22 2.84
CA LEU A 107 1.12 -11.87 3.37
C LEU A 107 0.02 -12.84 2.86
N ALA A 108 0.36 -13.91 2.12
CA ALA A 108 -0.58 -14.77 1.39
C ALA A 108 -0.41 -16.32 1.49
N VAL A 109 0.11 -16.85 2.59
CA VAL A 109 0.27 -18.29 2.92
C VAL A 109 -0.93 -18.79 3.77
N PRO A 110 -1.23 -20.10 3.94
CA PRO A 110 -2.49 -20.53 4.58
C PRO A 110 -2.62 -20.06 6.04
N GLY A 111 -3.66 -19.25 6.32
CA GLY A 111 -3.83 -18.50 7.58
C GLY A 111 -3.71 -16.98 7.42
N ASP A 112 -3.39 -16.51 6.21
CA ASP A 112 -2.90 -15.15 6.00
C ASP A 112 -3.93 -14.11 5.54
N LEU A 113 -3.49 -12.86 5.65
CA LEU A 113 -4.16 -11.64 5.26
C LEU A 113 -4.75 -11.71 3.85
N PHE A 114 -4.04 -12.26 2.87
CA PHE A 114 -4.48 -12.36 1.48
C PHE A 114 -4.35 -13.80 0.94
N THR A 115 -4.86 -14.04 -0.27
CA THR A 115 -4.46 -15.20 -1.10
C THR A 115 -3.43 -14.73 -2.12
N THR A 116 -2.61 -15.64 -2.69
CA THR A 116 -1.58 -15.28 -3.68
C THR A 116 -2.17 -14.46 -4.83
N HIS A 117 -3.31 -14.89 -5.35
CA HIS A 117 -4.03 -14.17 -6.40
C HIS A 117 -4.37 -12.73 -6.01
N VAL A 118 -4.81 -12.49 -4.77
CA VAL A 118 -5.12 -11.14 -4.29
C VAL A 118 -3.85 -10.30 -4.17
N ALA A 119 -2.73 -10.89 -3.74
CA ALA A 119 -1.45 -10.20 -3.70
C ALA A 119 -1.01 -9.78 -5.11
N ASP A 120 -1.07 -10.67 -6.10
CA ASP A 120 -0.68 -10.38 -7.49
C ASP A 120 -1.54 -9.27 -8.10
N VAL A 121 -2.86 -9.33 -7.90
CA VAL A 121 -3.79 -8.27 -8.36
C VAL A 121 -3.41 -6.92 -7.75
N TRP A 122 -3.16 -6.87 -6.44
CA TRP A 122 -2.82 -5.61 -5.78
C TRP A 122 -1.43 -5.10 -6.15
N THR A 123 -0.45 -5.97 -6.35
CA THR A 123 0.86 -5.58 -6.88
C THR A 123 0.70 -4.90 -8.24
N ALA A 124 -0.02 -5.53 -9.17
CA ALA A 124 -0.27 -4.95 -10.50
C ALA A 124 -1.01 -3.61 -10.45
N ARG A 125 -2.01 -3.49 -9.56
CA ARG A 125 -2.76 -2.23 -9.36
C ARG A 125 -1.88 -1.12 -8.82
N LEU A 126 -1.09 -1.39 -7.79
CA LEU A 126 -0.21 -0.39 -7.20
C LEU A 126 0.93 0.00 -8.15
N GLU A 127 1.47 -0.93 -8.93
CA GLU A 127 2.42 -0.64 -10.00
C GLU A 127 1.82 0.27 -11.06
N ALA A 128 0.58 0.02 -11.50
CA ALA A 128 -0.11 0.88 -12.45
C ALA A 128 -0.22 2.33 -11.94
N VAL A 129 -0.49 2.52 -10.65
CA VAL A 129 -0.54 3.87 -10.08
C VAL A 129 0.84 4.50 -9.98
N VAL A 130 1.83 3.78 -9.43
CA VAL A 130 3.19 4.29 -9.23
C VAL A 130 3.86 4.67 -10.55
N ASN A 131 3.55 3.94 -11.63
CA ASN A 131 4.09 4.18 -12.96
C ASN A 131 3.24 5.15 -13.80
N GLY A 132 2.19 5.76 -13.24
CA GLY A 132 1.37 6.75 -13.94
C GLY A 132 0.51 6.17 -15.08
N MET A 133 0.10 4.91 -14.98
CA MET A 133 -0.66 4.18 -16.01
C MET A 133 -2.19 4.30 -15.83
N LEU A 134 -2.64 5.32 -15.10
CA LEU A 134 -4.06 5.60 -14.89
C LEU A 134 -4.51 6.73 -15.82
N GLU A 135 -5.44 6.44 -16.72
CA GLU A 135 -5.98 7.41 -17.67
C GLU A 135 -7.29 8.00 -17.16
N ARG A 136 -7.34 9.32 -16.99
CA ARG A 136 -8.58 10.01 -16.57
C ARG A 136 -9.67 9.81 -17.62
N GLN A 137 -10.85 9.40 -17.17
CA GLN A 137 -12.02 9.12 -17.98
C GLN A 137 -13.09 10.20 -17.80
N ASP A 138 -13.76 10.54 -18.89
CA ASP A 138 -14.97 11.35 -18.85
C ASP A 138 -16.14 10.49 -18.34
N ARG A 139 -16.89 11.01 -17.38
CA ARG A 139 -18.07 10.34 -16.78
C ARG A 139 -19.08 9.88 -17.84
N SER A 140 -19.22 10.62 -18.94
CA SER A 140 -20.13 10.30 -20.04
C SER A 140 -19.73 9.04 -20.82
N LYS A 141 -18.43 8.71 -20.85
CA LYS A 141 -17.85 7.57 -21.58
C LYS A 141 -17.83 6.26 -20.78
N ILE A 142 -18.17 6.33 -19.49
CA ILE A 142 -18.17 5.17 -18.61
C ILE A 142 -19.38 4.28 -18.93
N PRO A 143 -19.20 2.96 -19.07
CA PRO A 143 -20.28 2.00 -19.24
C PRO A 143 -21.35 2.14 -18.15
N GLY A 144 -22.62 1.97 -18.54
CA GLY A 144 -23.76 2.20 -17.64
C GLY A 144 -23.71 1.41 -16.33
N ASP A 145 -23.22 0.16 -16.37
CA ASP A 145 -23.13 -0.67 -15.16
C ASP A 145 -22.03 -0.20 -14.21
N ILE A 146 -20.88 0.21 -14.75
CA ILE A 146 -19.81 0.81 -13.94
C ILE A 146 -20.28 2.13 -13.34
N ARG A 147 -21.00 2.95 -14.11
CA ARG A 147 -21.57 4.22 -13.63
C ARG A 147 -22.48 4.01 -12.41
N LYS A 148 -23.37 3.00 -12.47
CA LYS A 148 -24.23 2.64 -11.33
C LYS A 148 -23.42 2.23 -10.10
N ILE A 149 -22.34 1.45 -10.27
CA ILE A 149 -21.45 1.05 -9.16
C ILE A 149 -20.77 2.29 -8.57
N VAL A 150 -20.25 3.18 -9.42
CA VAL A 150 -19.61 4.42 -8.97
C VAL A 150 -20.58 5.30 -8.18
N GLU A 151 -21.80 5.51 -8.69
CA GLU A 151 -22.84 6.30 -8.01
C GLU A 151 -23.21 5.70 -6.67
N LYS A 152 -23.43 4.38 -6.63
CA LYS A 152 -23.73 3.63 -5.40
C LYS A 152 -22.64 3.78 -4.36
N VAL A 153 -21.39 3.45 -4.71
CA VAL A 153 -20.26 3.51 -3.77
C VAL A 153 -20.01 4.94 -3.32
N SER A 154 -20.13 5.92 -4.22
CA SER A 154 -19.96 7.33 -3.90
C SER A 154 -21.00 7.82 -2.90
N ALA A 155 -22.27 7.44 -3.07
CA ALA A 155 -23.34 7.79 -2.16
C ALA A 155 -23.17 7.12 -0.78
N GLU A 156 -22.91 5.81 -0.74
CA GLU A 156 -22.76 5.03 0.50
C GLU A 156 -21.56 5.49 1.35
N ARG A 157 -20.50 5.99 0.71
CA ARG A 157 -19.25 6.37 1.37
C ARG A 157 -19.04 7.88 1.49
N GLY A 158 -20.02 8.69 1.09
CA GLY A 158 -19.91 10.16 1.12
C GLY A 158 -18.81 10.72 0.22
N LEU A 159 -18.40 9.96 -0.81
CA LEU A 159 -17.34 10.35 -1.74
C LEU A 159 -17.92 11.29 -2.80
N LYS A 160 -17.70 12.59 -2.63
CA LYS A 160 -18.05 13.60 -3.62
C LYS A 160 -16.81 14.09 -4.36
N ASP A 161 -16.98 14.38 -5.65
CA ASP A 161 -16.00 15.04 -6.51
C ASP A 161 -14.72 14.24 -6.73
N LEU A 162 -14.84 12.91 -6.83
CA LEU A 162 -13.73 12.07 -7.28
C LEU A 162 -13.66 12.04 -8.81
N ASP A 163 -12.44 12.11 -9.31
CA ASP A 163 -12.13 11.78 -10.69
C ASP A 163 -12.20 10.28 -10.90
N ILE A 164 -12.48 9.90 -12.15
CA ILE A 164 -12.55 8.50 -12.56
C ILE A 164 -11.39 8.26 -13.51
N TYR A 165 -10.65 7.20 -13.24
CA TYR A 165 -9.53 6.75 -14.04
C TYR A 165 -9.79 5.34 -14.54
N TYR A 166 -9.08 4.95 -15.58
CA TYR A 166 -9.05 3.58 -16.09
C TYR A 166 -7.62 3.09 -16.21
N SER A 167 -7.38 1.86 -15.79
CA SER A 167 -6.12 1.15 -16.00
C SER A 167 -6.31 0.09 -17.08
N ILE A 168 -5.63 0.24 -18.21
CA ILE A 168 -5.62 -0.79 -19.26
C ILE A 168 -4.87 -2.04 -18.81
N THR A 169 -3.90 -1.91 -17.89
CA THR A 169 -3.06 -3.01 -17.42
C THR A 169 -3.81 -3.94 -16.47
N THR A 170 -4.67 -3.39 -15.61
CA THR A 170 -5.45 -4.21 -14.66
C THR A 170 -6.94 -4.33 -15.02
N LEU A 171 -7.37 -3.64 -16.08
CA LEU A 171 -8.78 -3.56 -16.51
C LEU A 171 -9.70 -3.10 -15.37
N ASP A 172 -9.25 -2.09 -14.62
CA ASP A 172 -9.99 -1.51 -13.51
C ASP A 172 -10.37 -0.06 -13.80
N TYR A 173 -11.57 0.33 -13.37
CA TYR A 173 -11.91 1.72 -13.11
C TYR A 173 -11.50 2.08 -11.69
N VAL A 174 -10.95 3.27 -11.51
CA VAL A 174 -10.44 3.75 -10.22
C VAL A 174 -11.06 5.10 -9.92
N LEU A 175 -11.57 5.28 -8.71
CA LEU A 175 -11.98 6.60 -8.22
C LEU A 175 -10.86 7.19 -7.39
N GLY A 176 -10.50 8.44 -7.65
CA GLY A 176 -9.44 9.11 -6.89
C GLY A 176 -9.39 10.61 -7.05
N ARG A 177 -8.57 11.23 -6.22
CA ARG A 177 -8.24 12.66 -6.25
C ARG A 177 -6.93 12.88 -5.48
N ASP A 178 -6.10 13.82 -5.92
CA ASP A 178 -4.88 14.24 -5.20
C ASP A 178 -3.92 13.08 -4.85
N GLY A 179 -3.84 12.08 -5.72
CA GLY A 179 -2.99 10.89 -5.51
C GLY A 179 -3.53 9.87 -4.51
N VAL A 180 -4.79 10.01 -4.07
CA VAL A 180 -5.51 9.05 -3.22
C VAL A 180 -6.60 8.36 -4.04
N TYR A 181 -6.61 7.02 -4.01
CA TYR A 181 -7.43 6.17 -4.87
C TYR A 181 -8.27 5.18 -4.05
N PRO A 182 -9.32 5.64 -3.35
CA PRO A 182 -10.04 4.84 -2.35
C PRO A 182 -10.84 3.67 -2.94
N VAL A 183 -11.19 3.69 -4.23
CA VAL A 183 -12.11 2.70 -4.82
C VAL A 183 -11.55 2.17 -6.13
N TRP A 184 -11.50 0.85 -6.24
CA TRP A 184 -11.14 0.11 -7.46
C TRP A 184 -12.30 -0.77 -7.89
N ILE A 185 -12.64 -0.77 -9.17
CA ILE A 185 -13.77 -1.49 -9.75
C ILE A 185 -13.28 -2.28 -10.96
N SER A 186 -13.35 -3.61 -10.87
CA SER A 186 -12.99 -4.49 -11.99
C SER A 186 -14.00 -4.34 -13.13
N SER A 187 -13.53 -3.96 -14.32
CA SER A 187 -14.41 -3.87 -15.50
C SER A 187 -14.87 -5.25 -16.00
N VAL A 188 -14.15 -6.30 -15.63
CA VAL A 188 -14.44 -7.69 -16.03
C VAL A 188 -15.52 -8.32 -15.16
N THR A 189 -15.43 -8.12 -13.84
CA THR A 189 -16.33 -8.79 -12.88
C THR A 189 -17.40 -7.86 -12.30
N GLY A 190 -17.26 -6.54 -12.44
CA GLY A 190 -18.09 -5.54 -11.76
C GLY A 190 -17.87 -5.51 -10.23
N SER A 191 -16.94 -6.31 -9.69
CA SER A 191 -16.61 -6.28 -8.27
C SER A 191 -15.81 -5.03 -7.95
N PHE A 192 -16.02 -4.47 -6.75
CA PHE A 192 -15.29 -3.31 -6.29
C PHE A 192 -14.62 -3.56 -4.95
N THR A 193 -13.53 -2.83 -4.71
CA THR A 193 -12.79 -2.83 -3.45
C THR A 193 -12.63 -1.40 -2.95
N VAL A 194 -12.67 -1.24 -1.63
CA VAL A 194 -12.64 0.06 -0.97
C VAL A 194 -11.57 0.06 0.12
N SER A 195 -10.72 1.08 0.12
CA SER A 195 -9.78 1.37 1.21
C SER A 195 -10.37 2.40 2.16
N ASP A 196 -10.77 1.97 3.35
CA ASP A 196 -11.33 2.87 4.36
C ASP A 196 -10.30 3.94 4.81
N MET A 197 -9.01 3.60 4.90
CA MET A 197 -7.96 4.58 5.23
C MET A 197 -7.84 5.69 4.17
N ALA A 198 -8.04 5.36 2.89
CA ALA A 198 -8.04 6.34 1.81
C ALA A 198 -9.29 7.24 1.87
N ILE A 199 -10.45 6.68 2.22
CA ILE A 199 -11.69 7.44 2.44
C ILE A 199 -11.54 8.42 3.61
N GLU A 200 -11.01 7.94 4.74
CA GLU A 200 -10.75 8.76 5.92
C GLU A 200 -9.84 9.94 5.55
N LYS A 201 -8.74 9.68 4.84
CA LYS A 201 -7.82 10.73 4.39
C LYS A 201 -8.51 11.80 3.53
N LEU A 202 -9.34 11.40 2.56
CA LEU A 202 -10.09 12.33 1.72
C LEU A 202 -11.16 13.12 2.49
N SER A 203 -11.62 12.60 3.62
CA SER A 203 -12.61 13.26 4.47
C SER A 203 -11.96 14.31 5.37
N GLU A 204 -10.78 14.04 5.91
CA GLU A 204 -9.99 15.00 6.70
C GLU A 204 -9.63 16.26 5.88
N ASP A 205 -9.28 16.07 4.61
CA ASP A 205 -8.89 17.16 3.72
C ASP A 205 -10.07 18.08 3.32
N LYS A 206 -11.31 17.72 3.65
CA LYS A 206 -12.50 18.59 3.49
C LYS A 206 -12.81 19.45 4.73
N GLY A 207 -12.15 19.18 5.87
CA GLY A 207 -12.38 19.85 7.15
C GLY A 207 -11.38 20.95 7.49
N ASN A 208 -10.40 21.22 6.62
CA ASN A 208 -9.45 22.34 6.70
C ASN A 208 -9.69 23.30 5.53
#